data_AF-A0A973AP40-F1
#
_entry.id   AF-A0A973AP40-F1
#
_cell.length_a   1.000
_cell.length_b   1.000
_cell.length_c   1.000
_cell.angle_alpha   90.00
_cell.angle_beta   90.00
_cell.angle_gamma   90.00
#
_symmetry.space_group_name_H-M   'P 1'
#
loop_
_entity.id
_entity.type
_entity.pdbx_description
1 polymer ?
#
loop_
_entity_poly.entity_id
_entity_poly.type
_entity_poly.pdbx_seq_one_letter_code
_entity_poly.pdbx_strand_id
1 'polypeptide(L)'
;RHAQPFSIGLNCSFGAADLRPHVLELARIADVPISAHPNAGLPNELGEFEETAEITSGQLGEWATSGLVNIVGGCCGTTPEHVRQIAAAVAEQAPRPIPVIEPRMRLAGIDAFEVVA
;
A
#
# COMPACT_ATOMS: atom_id res chain seq x y z
N ARG A 1 3.42 -0.45 23.06
CA ARG A 1 2.74 -1.10 21.91
C ARG A 1 1.77 -2.15 22.45
N HIS A 2 0.53 -2.20 21.96
CA HIS A 2 -0.47 -3.21 22.35
C HIS A 2 -0.34 -4.51 21.53
N ALA A 3 0.16 -4.44 20.30
CA ALA A 3 0.40 -5.57 19.41
C ALA A 3 1.78 -5.48 18.73
N GLN A 4 2.23 -6.60 18.16
CA GLN A 4 3.47 -6.73 17.38
C GLN A 4 3.17 -7.35 16.00
N PRO A 5 2.49 -6.62 15.09
CA PRO A 5 2.15 -7.15 13.79
C PRO A 5 3.39 -7.37 12.92
N PHE A 6 3.37 -8.42 12.10
CA PHE A 6 4.41 -8.65 11.08
C PHE A 6 4.38 -7.58 9.97
N SER A 7 3.19 -7.14 9.58
CA SER A 7 2.98 -6.04 8.64
C SER A 7 1.63 -5.36 8.91
N ILE A 8 1.46 -4.14 8.41
CA ILE A 8 0.16 -3.45 8.33
C ILE A 8 -0.11 -3.09 6.88
N GLY A 9 -1.36 -3.04 6.46
CA GLY A 9 -1.63 -2.89 5.05
C GLY A 9 -3.06 -2.55 4.69
N LEU A 10 -3.26 -2.39 3.38
CA LEU A 10 -4.53 -2.06 2.75
C LEU A 10 -4.81 -3.04 1.61
N ASN A 11 -6.06 -3.45 1.46
CA ASN A 11 -6.49 -4.25 0.32
C ASN A 11 -7.91 -3.85 -0.13
N CYS A 12 -8.23 -4.13 -1.39
CA CYS A 12 -9.54 -3.87 -1.98
C CYS A 12 -9.94 -2.38 -1.95
N SER A 13 -11.25 -2.11 -2.02
CA SER A 13 -11.93 -0.80 -2.13
C SER A 13 -11.61 0.00 -3.39
N PHE A 14 -10.33 0.10 -3.76
CA PHE A 14 -9.82 1.00 -4.79
C PHE A 14 -8.83 0.28 -5.71
N GLY A 15 -8.67 0.82 -6.93
CA GLY A 15 -7.51 0.54 -7.78
C GLY A 15 -6.24 1.19 -7.23
N ALA A 16 -5.08 0.93 -7.83
CA ALA A 16 -3.82 1.43 -7.29
C ALA A 16 -3.75 2.97 -7.30
N ALA A 17 -4.15 3.64 -8.39
CA ALA A 17 -4.14 5.11 -8.43
C ALA A 17 -4.83 5.77 -7.22
N ASP A 18 -6.03 5.31 -6.87
CA ASP A 18 -6.84 5.87 -5.78
C ASP A 18 -6.39 5.37 -4.40
N LEU A 19 -5.81 4.17 -4.28
CA LEU A 19 -5.31 3.64 -3.01
C LEU A 19 -3.99 4.29 -2.59
N ARG A 20 -3.21 4.82 -3.54
CA ARG A 20 -1.85 5.34 -3.31
C ARG A 20 -1.74 6.41 -2.21
N PRO A 21 -2.62 7.43 -2.10
CA PRO A 21 -2.52 8.43 -1.03
C PRO A 21 -2.63 7.81 0.37
N HIS A 22 -3.42 6.75 0.53
CA HIS A 22 -3.56 6.03 1.79
C HIS A 22 -2.31 5.21 2.13
N VAL A 23 -1.71 4.57 1.12
CA VAL A 23 -0.42 3.87 1.28
C VAL A 23 0.69 4.84 1.67
N LEU A 24 0.73 6.02 1.06
CA LEU A 24 1.69 7.08 1.39
C LEU A 24 1.57 7.53 2.85
N GLU A 25 0.34 7.77 3.32
CA GLU A 25 0.12 8.17 4.72
C GLU A 25 0.51 7.04 5.68
N LEU A 26 0.18 5.79 5.35
CA LEU A 26 0.60 4.64 6.14
C LEU A 26 2.14 4.50 6.16
N ALA A 27 2.81 4.75 5.03
CA ALA A 27 4.28 4.75 4.90
C ALA A 27 4.95 5.79 5.78
N ARG A 28 4.27 6.91 6.07
CA ARG A 28 4.77 7.95 6.98
C ARG A 28 4.73 7.52 8.44
N ILE A 29 3.72 6.74 8.84
CA ILE A 29 3.42 6.49 10.28
C ILE A 29 3.67 5.06 10.76
N ALA A 30 3.88 4.10 9.85
CA ALA A 30 4.06 2.70 10.23
C ALA A 30 5.53 2.37 10.55
N ASP A 31 5.77 1.85 11.76
CA ASP A 31 7.03 1.27 12.24
C ASP A 31 7.10 -0.25 12.00
N VAL A 32 6.37 -0.75 10.99
CA VAL A 32 6.39 -2.13 10.50
C VAL A 32 6.38 -2.15 8.96
N PRO A 33 6.69 -3.29 8.32
CA PRO A 33 6.48 -3.46 6.88
C PRO A 33 5.07 -3.13 6.44
N ILE A 34 4.95 -2.56 5.24
CA ILE A 34 3.66 -2.23 4.61
C ILE A 34 3.31 -3.26 3.54
N SER A 35 2.09 -3.79 3.63
CA SER A 35 1.50 -4.62 2.59
C SER A 35 0.37 -3.88 1.86
N ALA A 36 0.32 -3.99 0.52
CA ALA A 36 -0.74 -3.34 -0.25
C ALA A 36 -1.20 -4.21 -1.42
N HIS A 37 -2.52 -4.38 -1.54
CA HIS A 37 -3.16 -5.25 -2.53
C HIS A 37 -4.39 -4.55 -3.13
N PRO A 38 -4.21 -3.60 -4.06
CA PRO A 38 -5.33 -2.92 -4.70
C PRO A 38 -6.11 -3.87 -5.62
N ASN A 39 -7.31 -3.44 -6.02
CA ASN A 39 -8.02 -4.08 -7.12
C ASN A 39 -7.34 -3.77 -8.47
N ALA A 40 -7.67 -4.55 -9.50
CA ALA A 40 -7.32 -4.22 -10.89
C ALA A 40 -8.28 -3.13 -11.40
N GLY A 41 -8.06 -1.88 -10.97
CA GLY A 41 -8.97 -0.77 -11.17
C GLY A 41 -10.23 -0.81 -10.31
N LEU A 42 -11.15 0.11 -10.57
CA LEU A 42 -12.49 0.10 -10.00
C LEU A 42 -13.41 -0.83 -10.82
N PRO A 43 -14.40 -1.48 -10.18
CA PRO A 43 -15.37 -2.28 -10.92
C PRO A 43 -16.23 -1.38 -11.82
N ASN A 44 -16.54 -1.85 -13.02
CA ASN A 44 -17.51 -1.22 -13.90
C ASN A 44 -18.96 -1.44 -13.39
N GLU A 45 -19.97 -0.92 -14.10
CA GLU A 45 -21.39 -1.05 -13.71
C GLU A 45 -21.87 -2.50 -13.63
N LEU A 46 -21.16 -3.44 -14.27
CA LEU A 46 -21.43 -4.88 -14.24
C LEU A 46 -20.65 -5.61 -13.13
N GLY A 47 -19.82 -4.90 -12.37
CA GLY A 47 -18.97 -5.48 -11.32
C GLY A 47 -17.67 -6.09 -11.84
N GLU A 48 -17.30 -5.85 -13.10
CA GLU A 48 -16.11 -6.40 -13.73
C GLU A 48 -14.91 -5.47 -13.59
N PHE A 49 -13.71 -6.05 -13.58
CA PHE A 49 -12.44 -5.32 -13.46
C PHE A 49 -11.70 -5.39 -14.80
N GLU A 50 -11.51 -4.24 -15.44
CA GLU A 50 -11.00 -4.14 -16.81
C GLU A 50 -9.57 -3.59 -16.88
N GLU A 51 -8.99 -3.12 -15.77
CA GLU A 51 -7.61 -2.63 -15.75
C GLU A 51 -6.64 -3.78 -16.08
N THR A 52 -5.68 -3.51 -16.96
CA THR A 52 -4.76 -4.54 -17.44
C THR A 52 -3.63 -4.79 -16.44
N ALA A 53 -2.98 -5.95 -16.59
CA ALA A 53 -1.79 -6.31 -15.82
C ALA A 53 -0.67 -5.27 -15.97
N GLU A 54 -0.52 -4.69 -17.17
CA GLU A 54 0.50 -3.67 -17.46
C GLU A 54 0.24 -2.38 -16.69
N ILE A 55 -1.00 -1.92 -16.66
CA ILE A 55 -1.37 -0.71 -15.93
C ILE A 55 -1.20 -0.94 -14.42
N THR A 56 -1.77 -2.03 -13.88
CA THR A 56 -1.70 -2.33 -12.46
C THR A 56 -0.25 -2.49 -11.99
N SER A 57 0.56 -3.26 -12.74
CA SER A 57 1.96 -3.51 -12.38
C SER A 57 2.84 -2.27 -12.53
N GLY A 58 2.59 -1.41 -13.53
CA GLY A 58 3.28 -0.14 -13.68
C GLY A 58 3.03 0.80 -12.50
N GLN A 59 1.79 0.90 -12.03
CA GLN A 59 1.45 1.69 -10.84
C GLN A 59 2.11 1.12 -9.57
N LEU A 60 2.07 -0.20 -9.38
CA LEU A 60 2.71 -0.85 -8.22
C LEU A 60 4.25 -0.82 -8.28
N GLY A 61 4.83 -0.84 -9.48
CA GLY A 61 6.26 -0.61 -9.70
C GLY A 61 6.67 0.79 -9.22
N GLU A 62 5.89 1.81 -9.55
CA GLU A 62 6.12 3.18 -9.04
C GLU A 62 6.07 3.23 -7.50
N TRP A 63 5.13 2.54 -6.86
CA TRP A 63 5.08 2.50 -5.39
C TRP A 63 6.35 1.92 -4.79
N ALA A 64 6.88 0.85 -5.39
CA ALA A 64 8.11 0.21 -4.94
C ALA A 64 9.32 1.13 -5.15
N THR A 65 9.44 1.77 -6.33
CA THR A 65 10.50 2.76 -6.60
C THR A 65 10.42 3.98 -5.66
N SER A 66 9.22 4.43 -5.32
CA SER A 66 8.99 5.50 -4.35
C SER A 66 9.19 5.05 -2.89
N GLY A 67 9.55 3.79 -2.64
CA GLY A 67 9.82 3.26 -1.31
C GLY A 67 8.59 3.28 -0.41
N LEU A 68 7.39 3.05 -0.94
CA LEU A 68 6.14 3.12 -0.17
C LEU A 68 5.73 1.79 0.47
N VAL A 69 6.21 0.67 -0.08
CA VAL A 69 5.71 -0.68 0.22
C VAL A 69 6.83 -1.67 0.49
N ASN A 70 6.50 -2.75 1.20
CA ASN A 70 7.40 -3.88 1.45
C ASN A 70 6.87 -5.18 0.83
N ILE A 71 5.55 -5.31 0.75
CA ILE A 71 4.83 -6.46 0.21
C ILE A 71 3.75 -5.92 -0.71
N VAL A 72 3.70 -6.41 -1.96
CA VAL A 72 2.65 -6.03 -2.91
C VAL A 72 2.06 -7.25 -3.59
N GLY A 73 0.80 -7.11 -3.98
CA GLY A 73 0.08 -8.05 -4.83
C GLY A 73 -1.18 -7.39 -5.34
N GLY A 74 -2.25 -8.16 -5.50
CA GLY A 74 -3.54 -7.63 -5.91
C GLY A 74 -4.71 -8.33 -5.24
N CYS A 75 -5.88 -7.70 -5.31
CA CYS A 75 -7.13 -8.14 -4.71
C CYS A 75 -8.16 -8.50 -5.81
N CYS A 76 -9.33 -7.87 -5.84
CA CYS A 76 -10.36 -8.18 -6.83
C CYS A 76 -9.91 -7.79 -8.25
N GLY A 77 -10.25 -8.62 -9.24
CA GLY A 77 -9.84 -8.43 -10.64
C GLY A 77 -8.41 -8.85 -10.97
N THR A 78 -7.55 -9.08 -9.97
CA THR A 78 -6.18 -9.51 -10.20
C THR A 78 -6.13 -10.95 -10.71
N THR A 79 -5.40 -11.17 -11.81
CA THR A 79 -5.22 -12.49 -12.44
C THR A 79 -3.78 -12.99 -12.31
N PRO A 80 -3.47 -14.25 -12.65
CA PRO A 80 -2.09 -14.73 -12.66
C PRO A 80 -1.14 -13.90 -13.55
N GLU A 81 -1.63 -13.28 -14.62
CA GLU A 81 -0.83 -12.37 -15.45
C GLU A 81 -0.48 -11.08 -14.70
N HIS A 82 -1.43 -10.52 -13.94
CA HIS A 82 -1.17 -9.38 -13.06
C HIS A 82 -0.07 -9.73 -12.06
N VAL A 83 -0.18 -10.86 -11.37
CA VAL A 83 0.82 -11.28 -10.36
C VAL A 83 2.21 -11.43 -10.99
N ARG A 84 2.32 -12.01 -12.18
CA ARG A 84 3.60 -12.10 -12.91
C ARG A 84 4.21 -10.73 -13.20
N GLN A 85 3.42 -9.81 -13.75
CA GLN A 85 3.93 -8.49 -14.10
C GLN A 85 4.23 -7.65 -12.87
N ILE A 86 3.42 -7.74 -11.81
CA ILE A 86 3.69 -7.07 -10.53
C ILE A 86 5.03 -7.56 -9.96
N ALA A 87 5.24 -8.88 -9.91
CA ALA A 87 6.49 -9.45 -9.43
C ALA A 87 7.70 -8.96 -10.26
N ALA A 88 7.58 -8.90 -11.59
CA ALA A 88 8.63 -8.39 -12.46
C ALA A 88 8.90 -6.90 -12.24
N ALA A 89 7.85 -6.08 -12.10
CA ALA A 89 7.96 -4.63 -11.92
C ALA A 89 8.67 -4.23 -10.62
N VAL A 90 8.55 -5.06 -9.57
CA VAL A 90 9.15 -4.76 -8.25
C VAL A 90 10.43 -5.55 -7.94
N ALA A 91 10.84 -6.48 -8.80
CA ALA A 91 11.93 -7.43 -8.52
C ALA A 91 13.26 -6.78 -8.09
N GLU A 92 13.63 -5.68 -8.75
CA GLU A 92 14.89 -4.97 -8.53
C GLU A 92 14.75 -3.77 -7.57
N GLN A 93 13.58 -3.60 -6.94
CA GLN A 93 13.34 -2.49 -6.03
C GLN A 93 13.64 -2.88 -4.59
N ALA A 94 14.31 -1.98 -3.86
CA ALA A 94 14.50 -2.18 -2.43
C ALA A 94 13.17 -2.01 -1.68
N PRO A 95 12.84 -2.87 -0.69
CA PRO A 95 11.69 -2.66 0.16
C PRO A 95 11.78 -1.32 0.90
N ARG A 96 10.63 -0.70 1.18
CA ARG A 96 10.56 0.52 2.00
C ARG A 96 11.39 0.39 3.29
N PRO A 97 12.25 1.38 3.62
CA PRO A 97 12.93 1.41 4.90
C PRO A 97 11.92 1.64 6.04
N ILE A 98 12.05 0.87 7.13
CA ILE A 98 11.16 1.01 8.29
C ILE A 98 11.70 2.14 9.19
N PRO A 99 10.93 3.21 9.44
CA PRO A 99 11.37 4.32 10.26
C PRO A 99 11.38 3.93 11.75
N VAL A 100 12.32 4.53 12.48
CA VAL A 100 12.27 4.55 13.95
C VAL A 100 11.36 5.70 14.37
N ILE A 101 10.26 5.37 15.06
CA ILE A 101 9.30 6.36 15.53
C ILE A 101 9.58 6.65 16.99
N GLU A 102 10.00 7.89 17.27
CA GLU A 102 10.21 8.36 18.64
C GLU A 102 8.90 8.31 19.44
N PRO A 103 8.93 7.78 20.68
CA PRO A 103 7.78 7.85 21.57
C PRO A 103 7.38 9.31 21.83
N ARG A 104 6.11 9.62 21.56
CA ARG A 104 5.47 10.91 21.81
C ARG A 104 4.10 10.69 22.44
N MET A 105 3.64 11.64 23.25
CA MET A 105 2.26 11.64 23.72
C MET A 105 1.38 12.13 22.56
N ARG A 106 0.67 11.20 21.95
CA ARG A 106 -0.30 11.45 20.88
C ARG A 106 -1.69 11.16 21.41
N LEU A 107 -2.60 12.12 21.28
CA LEU A 107 -3.96 12.04 21.78
C LEU A 107 -4.94 12.05 20.61
N ALA A 108 -5.96 11.20 20.69
CA ALA A 108 -7.07 11.19 19.75
C ALA A 108 -8.22 12.05 20.32
N GLY A 109 -8.67 13.04 19.54
CA GLY A 109 -9.81 13.90 19.84
C GLY A 109 -10.60 14.19 18.56
N ILE A 110 -11.02 15.44 18.35
CA ILE A 110 -11.56 15.87 17.04
C ILE A 110 -10.47 15.85 15.95
N ASP A 111 -9.25 16.24 16.32
CA ASP A 111 -8.07 16.24 15.47
C ASP A 111 -6.93 15.47 16.16
N ALA A 112 -5.95 15.04 15.37
CA ALA A 112 -4.71 14.47 15.88
C ALA A 112 -3.92 15.56 16.64
N PHE A 113 -3.58 15.28 17.90
CA PHE A 113 -2.78 16.18 18.73
C PHE A 113 -1.52 15.48 19.24
N GLU A 114 -0.36 16.11 19.03
CA GLU A 114 0.93 15.68 19.58
C GLU A 114 1.41 16.72 20.58
N VAL A 115 1.72 16.29 21.81
CA VAL A 115 2.31 17.16 22.83
C VAL A 115 3.77 17.43 22.47
N VAL A 116 4.08 18.70 22.19
CA VAL A 116 5.45 19.20 22.00
C VAL A 116 6.00 19.71 23.34
N ALA A 117 7.24 19.34 23.65
CA ALA A 117 7.97 19.80 24.84
C ALA A 117 8.54 21.20 24.64
#